data_AF-A0A238XS86-F1
#
_entry.id   AF-A0A238XS86-F1
#
_cell.length_a   1.000
_cell.length_b   1.000
_cell.length_c   1.000
_cell.angle_alpha   90.00
_cell.angle_beta   90.00
_cell.angle_gamma   90.00
#
_symmetry.space_group_name_H-M   'P 1'
#
loop_
_entity.id
_entity.type
_entity.pdbx_description
1 polymer ?
#
loop_
_entity_poly.entity_id
_entity_poly.type
_entity_poly.pdbx_seq_one_letter_code
_entity_poly.pdbx_strand_id
1 'polypeptide(L)'
;MPERTSERVLTILADRPITLPEDLTLSKIRDRAFGFKFEEGEELSFRIERHPTMYLSGMGVPGIDASPARFHVLTEYRLDLNNETWDSEELASSFEYEPWLVVEAELGAGGPHDMIQQEITEVRAADDPEAAFDDVFGSWIDHWEEKFAEVHGRAVPQEDKEAILDLLVGELRERADLD
;
A
#
# COMPACT_ATOMS: atom_id res chain seq x y z
N MET A 1 -26.05 12.77 29.50
CA MET A 1 -25.79 12.43 28.08
C MET A 1 -25.37 10.97 28.08
N PRO A 2 -26.02 10.07 27.33
CA PRO A 2 -25.50 8.71 27.21
C PRO A 2 -24.08 8.78 26.62
N GLU A 3 -23.16 8.03 27.22
CA GLU A 3 -21.78 7.86 26.74
C GLU A 3 -21.81 7.26 25.33
N ARG A 4 -21.00 7.78 24.40
CA ARG A 4 -20.98 7.24 23.04
C ARG A 4 -20.45 5.80 23.08
N THR A 5 -20.97 4.90 22.26
CA THR A 5 -20.51 3.50 22.20
C THR A 5 -19.00 3.38 22.06
N SER A 6 -18.36 4.28 21.32
CA SER A 6 -16.90 4.37 21.19
C SER A 6 -16.18 4.69 22.50
N GLU A 7 -16.70 5.60 23.31
CA GLU A 7 -16.13 5.96 24.63
C GLU A 7 -16.22 4.78 25.58
N ARG A 8 -17.37 4.08 25.62
CA ARG A 8 -17.56 2.87 26.43
C ARG A 8 -16.55 1.78 26.07
N VAL A 9 -16.40 1.49 24.78
CA VAL A 9 -15.43 0.49 24.30
C VAL A 9 -14.00 0.88 24.68
N LEU A 10 -13.60 2.14 24.45
CA LEU A 10 -12.25 2.61 24.79
C LEU A 10 -11.98 2.56 26.30
N THR A 11 -12.96 2.87 27.14
CA THR A 11 -12.87 2.75 28.60
C THR A 11 -12.66 1.30 29.01
N ILE A 12 -13.44 0.36 28.48
CA ILE A 12 -13.29 -1.08 28.77
C ILE A 12 -11.90 -1.59 28.38
N LEU A 13 -11.41 -1.21 27.19
CA LEU A 13 -10.10 -1.60 26.71
C LEU A 13 -8.94 -0.96 27.52
N ALA A 14 -9.17 0.19 28.15
CA ALA A 14 -8.19 0.85 29.00
C ALA A 14 -8.17 0.29 30.44
N ASP A 15 -9.32 -0.07 30.98
CA ASP A 15 -9.48 -0.50 32.37
C ASP A 15 -9.20 -1.98 32.58
N ARG A 16 -9.35 -2.81 31.53
CA ARG A 16 -9.06 -4.25 31.60
C ARG A 16 -7.64 -4.54 31.12
N PRO A 17 -6.90 -5.48 31.76
CA PRO A 17 -5.56 -5.88 31.32
C PRO A 17 -5.62 -6.85 30.12
N ILE A 18 -6.34 -6.47 29.07
CA ILE A 18 -6.52 -7.29 27.85
C ILE A 18 -5.40 -6.94 26.88
N THR A 19 -4.66 -7.97 26.44
CA THR A 19 -3.66 -7.81 25.38
C THR A 19 -4.39 -7.50 24.07
N LEU A 20 -4.05 -6.37 23.44
CA LEU A 20 -4.58 -6.00 22.13
C LEU A 20 -3.95 -6.87 21.02
N PRO A 21 -4.64 -7.05 19.88
CA PRO A 21 -4.07 -7.68 18.69
C PRO A 21 -2.78 -7.01 18.24
N GLU A 22 -1.95 -7.77 17.53
CA GLU A 22 -0.69 -7.28 16.98
C GLU A 22 -0.91 -5.99 16.14
N ASP A 23 0.04 -5.06 16.29
CA ASP A 23 0.01 -3.71 15.71
C ASP A 23 -1.11 -2.76 16.18
N LEU A 24 -1.95 -3.14 17.14
CA LEU A 24 -2.93 -2.23 17.73
C LEU A 24 -2.45 -1.60 19.04
N THR A 25 -2.80 -0.32 19.21
CA THR A 25 -2.65 0.41 20.47
C THR A 25 -3.94 1.16 20.76
N LEU A 26 -4.19 1.50 22.03
CA LEU A 26 -5.37 2.31 22.40
C LEU A 26 -5.42 3.64 21.64
N SER A 27 -4.27 4.26 21.37
CA SER A 27 -4.22 5.49 20.55
C SER A 27 -4.68 5.20 19.12
N LYS A 28 -4.14 4.15 18.47
CA LYS A 28 -4.54 3.76 17.11
C LYS A 28 -6.05 3.49 17.03
N ILE A 29 -6.61 2.78 18.01
CA ILE A 29 -8.06 2.50 18.05
C ILE A 29 -8.84 3.81 18.22
N ARG A 30 -8.44 4.68 19.15
CA ARG A 30 -9.09 5.99 19.36
C ARG A 30 -9.08 6.86 18.10
N ASP A 31 -7.96 6.90 17.39
CA ASP A 31 -7.74 7.85 16.30
C ASP A 31 -8.29 7.35 14.96
N ARG A 32 -8.36 6.02 14.78
CA ARG A 32 -8.64 5.41 13.47
C ARG A 32 -9.83 4.46 13.44
N ALA A 33 -10.27 3.94 14.59
CA ALA A 33 -11.35 2.97 14.59
C ALA A 33 -12.72 3.63 14.42
N PHE A 34 -13.63 2.88 13.81
CA PHE A 34 -14.99 3.29 13.57
C PHE A 34 -15.95 2.09 13.65
N GLY A 35 -17.25 2.35 13.50
CA GLY A 35 -18.25 1.28 13.50
C GLY A 35 -18.34 0.49 14.81
N PHE A 36 -18.07 1.14 15.93
CA PHE A 36 -18.07 0.50 17.26
C PHE A 36 -19.41 -0.15 17.59
N LYS A 37 -19.36 -1.38 18.07
CA LYS A 37 -20.48 -2.10 18.70
C LYS A 37 -20.08 -2.59 20.08
N PHE A 38 -21.07 -2.67 20.95
CA PHE A 38 -20.89 -3.14 22.31
C PHE A 38 -22.15 -3.86 22.78
N GLU A 39 -21.99 -5.11 23.18
CA GLU A 39 -23.01 -5.97 23.76
C GLU A 39 -22.51 -6.40 25.15
N GLU A 40 -23.18 -5.92 26.19
CA GLU A 40 -22.68 -6.01 27.57
C GLU A 40 -22.57 -7.46 28.02
N GLY A 41 -21.35 -7.89 28.38
CA GLY A 41 -21.07 -9.25 28.82
C GLY A 41 -20.98 -10.28 27.70
N GLU A 42 -21.15 -9.87 26.44
CA GLU A 42 -21.05 -10.75 25.28
C GLU A 42 -19.84 -10.38 24.43
N GLU A 43 -19.91 -9.27 23.70
CA GLU A 43 -18.84 -8.85 22.80
C GLU A 43 -18.66 -7.34 22.72
N LEU A 44 -17.47 -6.93 22.28
CA LEU A 44 -17.28 -5.61 21.70
C LEU A 44 -16.58 -5.75 20.34
N SER A 45 -16.89 -4.82 19.44
CA SER A 45 -16.21 -4.80 18.14
C SER A 45 -16.01 -3.39 17.60
N PHE A 46 -15.01 -3.26 16.75
CA PHE A 46 -14.71 -2.04 16.01
C PHE A 46 -14.00 -2.39 14.71
N ARG A 47 -13.96 -1.43 13.79
CA ARG A 47 -13.33 -1.59 12.47
C ARG A 47 -12.18 -0.62 12.34
N ILE A 48 -11.12 -1.06 11.68
CA ILE A 48 -9.99 -0.21 11.29
C ILE A 48 -9.67 -0.50 9.83
N GLU A 49 -9.49 0.56 9.05
CA GLU A 49 -8.91 0.48 7.73
C GLU A 49 -7.38 0.59 7.85
N ARG A 50 -6.67 -0.42 7.34
CA ARG A 50 -5.21 -0.49 7.30
C ARG A 50 -4.73 -0.22 5.87
N HIS A 51 -3.56 0.38 5.76
CA HIS A 51 -2.95 0.71 4.47
C HIS A 51 -1.60 0.02 4.25
N PRO A 52 -1.57 -1.31 3.99
CA PRO A 52 -0.35 -1.98 3.55
C PRO A 52 0.21 -1.26 2.32
N THR A 53 1.41 -0.71 2.47
CA THR A 53 2.00 0.24 1.53
C THR A 53 3.12 -0.45 0.76
N MET A 54 3.16 -0.26 -0.56
CA MET A 54 4.27 -0.75 -1.36
C MET A 54 5.50 0.13 -1.20
N TYR A 55 6.66 -0.48 -1.01
CA TYR A 55 7.94 0.23 -0.98
C TYR A 55 8.42 0.50 -2.41
N LEU A 56 8.31 1.73 -2.87
CA LEU A 56 8.83 2.17 -4.17
C LEU A 56 10.26 2.74 -4.06
N SER A 57 10.98 2.76 -5.19
CA SER A 57 12.41 3.06 -5.27
C SER A 57 12.76 4.46 -4.75
N GLY A 58 11.82 5.40 -4.86
CA GLY A 58 11.92 6.79 -4.41
C GLY A 58 11.13 7.11 -3.14
N MET A 59 10.82 6.14 -2.27
CA MET A 59 10.07 6.36 -1.03
C MET A 59 10.53 7.65 -0.30
N GLY A 60 9.66 8.66 -0.31
CA GLY A 60 9.93 10.01 0.18
C GLY A 60 10.08 11.09 -0.90
N VAL A 61 9.14 11.20 -1.86
CA VAL A 61 8.99 12.44 -2.66
C VAL A 61 8.88 13.61 -1.67
N PRO A 62 9.81 14.58 -1.67
CA PRO A 62 9.85 15.61 -0.64
C PRO A 62 8.51 16.37 -0.57
N GLY A 63 7.82 16.27 0.58
CA GLY A 63 6.56 16.98 0.84
C GLY A 63 5.28 16.20 0.57
N ILE A 64 5.35 14.89 0.26
CA ILE A 64 4.18 14.04 0.02
C ILE A 64 4.11 12.92 1.05
N ASP A 65 3.14 13.01 1.97
CA ASP A 65 2.88 12.00 3.00
C ASP A 65 2.04 10.80 2.50
N ALA A 66 1.74 10.75 1.19
CA ALA A 66 0.93 9.70 0.57
C ALA A 66 1.81 8.62 -0.07
N SER A 67 1.51 7.35 0.22
CA SER A 67 2.08 6.22 -0.52
C SER A 67 1.62 6.26 -1.98
N PRO A 68 2.51 6.09 -2.96
CA PRO A 68 2.15 5.99 -4.38
C PRO A 68 1.22 4.83 -4.72
N ALA A 69 1.34 3.72 -3.98
CA ALA A 69 0.56 2.51 -4.19
C ALA A 69 0.33 1.79 -2.85
N ARG A 70 -0.93 1.42 -2.57
CA ARG A 70 -1.30 0.82 -1.28
C ARG A 70 -2.57 -0.01 -1.39
N PHE A 71 -2.70 -0.96 -0.48
CA PHE A 71 -3.97 -1.58 -0.19
C PHE A 71 -4.79 -0.74 0.78
N HIS A 72 -6.11 -0.91 0.70
CA HIS A 72 -7.10 -0.45 1.64
C HIS A 72 -7.79 -1.68 2.20
N VAL A 73 -7.37 -2.07 3.41
CA VAL A 73 -7.83 -3.31 4.05
C VAL A 73 -8.73 -2.95 5.21
N LEU A 74 -10.03 -3.20 5.06
CA LEU A 74 -11.00 -3.03 6.12
C LEU A 74 -11.04 -4.29 6.98
N THR A 75 -10.63 -4.17 8.24
CA THR A 75 -10.66 -5.28 9.21
C THR A 75 -11.60 -4.97 10.36
N GLU A 76 -12.45 -5.93 10.72
CA GLU A 76 -13.24 -5.91 11.96
C GLU A 76 -12.51 -6.69 13.05
N TYR A 77 -12.38 -6.09 14.23
CA TYR A 77 -11.85 -6.72 15.43
C TYR A 77 -13.00 -6.97 16.38
N ARG A 78 -13.12 -8.20 16.86
CA ARG A 78 -14.12 -8.62 17.83
C ARG A 78 -13.42 -9.16 19.05
N LEU A 79 -13.84 -8.72 20.23
CA LEU A 79 -13.40 -9.24 21.50
C LEU A 79 -14.58 -9.90 22.17
N ASP A 80 -14.48 -11.21 22.40
CA ASP A 80 -15.39 -11.95 23.26
C ASP A 80 -15.06 -11.62 24.72
N LEU A 81 -16.02 -11.04 25.43
CA LEU A 81 -15.84 -10.57 26.80
C LEU A 81 -15.88 -11.70 27.84
N ASN A 82 -16.34 -12.89 27.46
CA ASN A 82 -16.44 -14.06 28.34
C ASN A 82 -15.11 -14.79 28.49
N ASN A 83 -14.34 -14.86 27.41
CA ASN A 83 -13.04 -15.56 27.36
C ASN A 83 -11.86 -14.63 27.06
N GLU A 84 -12.10 -13.35 26.82
CA GLU A 84 -11.10 -12.31 26.52
C GLU A 84 -10.25 -12.63 25.28
N THR A 85 -10.85 -13.32 24.29
CA THR A 85 -10.18 -13.67 23.04
C THR A 85 -10.56 -12.71 21.91
N TRP A 86 -9.57 -12.40 21.09
CA TRP A 86 -9.75 -11.59 19.89
C TRP A 86 -9.96 -12.47 18.67
N ASP A 87 -10.93 -12.06 17.86
CA ASP A 87 -11.11 -12.49 16.48
C ASP A 87 -10.93 -11.29 15.55
N SER A 88 -10.37 -11.51 14.37
CA SER A 88 -10.18 -10.48 13.36
C SER A 88 -10.58 -10.98 11.99
N GLU A 89 -11.46 -10.24 11.32
CA GLU A 89 -11.99 -10.60 10.02
C GLU A 89 -11.71 -9.48 9.01
N GLU A 90 -11.10 -9.83 7.87
CA GLU A 90 -10.95 -8.93 6.73
C GLU A 90 -12.30 -8.85 5.99
N LEU A 91 -12.94 -7.68 6.04
CA LEU A 91 -14.26 -7.47 5.44
C LEU A 91 -14.18 -7.06 3.96
N ALA A 92 -13.14 -6.30 3.60
CA ALA A 92 -12.91 -5.81 2.26
C ALA A 92 -11.44 -5.48 2.05
N SER A 93 -10.98 -5.63 0.81
CA SER A 93 -9.65 -5.24 0.37
C SER A 93 -9.75 -4.64 -1.03
N SER A 94 -9.15 -3.48 -1.23
CA SER A 94 -8.98 -2.86 -2.54
C SER A 94 -7.56 -2.33 -2.69
N PHE A 95 -7.08 -2.22 -3.92
CA PHE A 95 -5.78 -1.64 -4.24
C PHE A 95 -5.99 -0.29 -4.91
N GLU A 96 -5.16 0.69 -4.56
CA GLU A 96 -5.18 2.03 -5.13
C GLU A 96 -3.73 2.46 -5.40
N TYR A 97 -3.52 3.12 -6.53
CA TYR A 97 -2.27 3.78 -6.85
C TYR A 97 -2.51 5.11 -7.57
N GLU A 98 -1.55 6.01 -7.43
CA GLU A 98 -1.53 7.32 -8.09
C GLU A 98 -0.50 7.27 -9.23
N PRO A 99 -0.94 7.22 -10.51
CA PRO A 99 -0.04 6.99 -11.65
C PRO A 99 1.21 7.87 -11.66
N TRP A 100 1.03 9.18 -11.46
CA TRP A 100 2.12 10.13 -11.48
C TRP A 100 3.12 9.93 -10.31
N LEU A 101 2.64 9.50 -9.13
CA LEU A 101 3.50 9.20 -8.00
C LEU A 101 4.31 7.93 -8.23
N VAL A 102 3.75 6.94 -8.94
CA VAL A 102 4.47 5.73 -9.32
C VAL A 102 5.60 6.06 -10.29
N VAL A 103 5.33 6.88 -11.32
CA VAL A 103 6.35 7.36 -12.25
C VAL A 103 7.43 8.17 -11.53
N GLU A 104 7.05 9.12 -10.67
CA GLU A 104 8.04 9.91 -9.92
C GLU A 104 8.88 9.05 -8.97
N ALA A 105 8.26 8.05 -8.31
CA ALA A 105 8.98 7.20 -7.38
C ALA A 105 9.95 6.21 -8.06
N GLU A 106 9.62 5.70 -9.25
CA GLU A 106 10.47 4.74 -9.97
C GLU A 106 11.44 5.41 -10.95
N LEU A 107 10.99 6.49 -11.61
CA LEU A 107 11.69 7.13 -12.73
C LEU A 107 12.02 8.61 -12.49
N GLY A 108 11.52 9.21 -11.40
CA GLY A 108 11.74 10.61 -11.05
C GLY A 108 13.14 10.89 -10.54
N ALA A 109 13.34 12.09 -9.98
CA ALA A 109 14.65 12.53 -9.49
C ALA A 109 14.98 11.83 -8.16
N GLY A 110 15.62 10.66 -8.24
CA GLY A 110 15.92 9.80 -7.10
C GLY A 110 16.92 8.67 -7.44
N GLY A 111 16.95 7.63 -6.60
CA GLY A 111 17.98 6.57 -6.60
C GLY A 111 18.53 6.17 -7.98
N PRO A 112 17.79 5.42 -8.82
CA PRO A 112 18.29 4.93 -10.09
C PRO A 112 18.23 5.95 -11.25
N HIS A 113 17.89 7.21 -10.99
CA HIS A 113 17.62 8.20 -12.04
C HIS A 113 18.77 8.35 -13.03
N ASP A 114 20.00 8.55 -12.53
CA ASP A 114 21.17 8.76 -13.39
C ASP A 114 21.45 7.55 -14.29
N MET A 115 21.22 6.34 -13.77
CA MET A 115 21.39 5.09 -14.51
C MET A 115 20.34 4.98 -15.62
N ILE A 116 19.06 5.23 -15.29
CA ILE A 116 17.97 5.22 -16.27
C ILE A 116 18.19 6.29 -17.36
N GLN A 117 18.66 7.49 -17.02
CA GLN A 117 18.98 8.52 -18.01
C GLN A 117 20.13 8.11 -18.95
N GLN A 118 21.14 7.42 -18.42
CA GLN A 118 22.23 6.88 -19.23
C GLN A 118 21.71 5.80 -20.19
N GLU A 119 20.87 4.88 -19.71
CA GLU A 119 20.25 3.82 -20.50
C GLU A 119 19.33 4.38 -21.59
N ILE A 120 18.52 5.41 -21.28
CA ILE A 120 17.73 6.14 -22.28
C ILE A 120 18.63 6.73 -23.38
N THR A 121 19.78 7.29 -22.99
CA THR A 121 20.74 7.87 -23.95
C THR A 121 21.36 6.80 -24.83
N GLU A 122 21.63 5.62 -24.27
CA GLU A 122 22.15 4.46 -25.01
C GLU A 122 21.15 3.95 -26.05
N VAL A 123 19.88 3.75 -25.65
CA VAL A 123 18.81 3.30 -26.56
C VAL A 123 18.60 4.29 -27.70
N ARG A 124 18.56 5.60 -27.41
CA ARG A 124 18.44 6.65 -28.43
C ARG A 124 19.59 6.69 -29.43
N ALA A 125 20.79 6.30 -29.00
CA ALA A 125 21.98 6.32 -29.83
C ALA A 125 22.20 5.03 -30.63
N ALA A 126 21.40 3.99 -30.38
CA ALA A 126 21.51 2.70 -31.05
C ALA A 126 21.12 2.77 -32.53
N ASP A 127 21.69 1.86 -33.33
CA ASP A 127 21.33 1.71 -34.75
C ASP A 127 19.88 1.24 -34.94
N ASP A 128 19.36 0.48 -33.97
CA ASP A 128 17.97 0.03 -33.87
C ASP A 128 17.45 0.27 -32.44
N PRO A 129 16.88 1.47 -32.16
CA PRO A 129 16.40 1.83 -30.84
C PRO A 129 15.27 0.93 -30.29
N GLU A 130 14.44 0.35 -31.17
CA GLU A 130 13.37 -0.57 -30.75
C GLU A 130 13.98 -1.86 -30.20
N ALA A 131 14.88 -2.49 -30.96
CA ALA A 131 15.56 -3.69 -30.50
C ALA A 131 16.42 -3.44 -29.25
N ALA A 132 17.06 -2.28 -29.16
CA ALA A 132 17.88 -1.91 -28.00
C ALA A 132 17.05 -1.68 -26.73
N PHE A 133 15.78 -1.25 -26.86
CA PHE A 133 14.93 -0.98 -25.71
C PHE A 133 14.73 -2.23 -24.86
N ASP A 134 14.33 -3.35 -25.48
CA ASP A 134 14.08 -4.60 -24.77
C ASP A 134 15.35 -5.15 -24.10
N ASP A 135 16.50 -5.03 -24.78
CA ASP A 135 17.78 -5.50 -24.26
C ASP A 135 18.24 -4.69 -23.03
N VAL A 136 18.03 -3.37 -23.04
CA VAL A 136 18.47 -2.45 -21.97
C VAL A 136 17.47 -2.46 -20.80
N PHE A 137 16.18 -2.34 -21.09
CA PHE A 137 15.14 -2.17 -20.06
C PHE A 137 14.48 -3.47 -19.60
N GLY A 138 14.73 -4.62 -20.24
CA GLY A 138 14.13 -5.90 -19.85
C GLY A 138 14.33 -6.25 -18.38
N SER A 139 15.52 -5.98 -17.81
CA SER A 139 15.79 -6.24 -16.39
C SER A 139 15.02 -5.31 -15.43
N TRP A 140 14.68 -4.09 -15.87
CA TRP A 140 13.80 -3.19 -15.12
C TRP A 140 12.36 -3.67 -15.13
N ILE A 141 11.89 -4.14 -16.28
CA ILE A 141 10.55 -4.70 -16.43
C ILE A 141 10.39 -5.94 -15.56
N ASP A 142 11.34 -6.89 -15.62
CA ASP A 142 11.35 -8.08 -14.75
C ASP A 142 11.36 -7.70 -13.25
N HIS A 143 12.16 -6.70 -12.89
CA HIS A 143 12.20 -6.19 -11.52
C HIS A 143 10.85 -5.64 -11.07
N TRP A 144 10.19 -4.84 -11.90
CA TRP A 144 8.86 -4.31 -11.60
C TRP A 144 7.80 -5.41 -11.57
N GLU A 145 7.86 -6.41 -12.45
CA GLU A 145 6.94 -7.54 -12.43
C GLU A 145 6.98 -8.30 -11.09
N GLU A 146 8.18 -8.50 -10.54
CA GLU A 146 8.36 -9.10 -9.22
C GLU A 146 7.90 -8.15 -8.10
N LYS A 147 8.31 -6.89 -8.15
CA LYS A 147 7.99 -5.88 -7.14
C LYS A 147 6.49 -5.64 -6.99
N PHE A 148 5.77 -5.56 -8.11
CA PHE A 148 4.33 -5.36 -8.14
C PHE A 148 3.54 -6.67 -8.02
N ALA A 149 4.19 -7.81 -7.78
CA ALA A 149 3.48 -9.08 -7.58
C ALA A 149 2.71 -9.11 -6.25
N GLU A 150 3.32 -8.60 -5.17
CA GLU A 150 2.78 -8.74 -3.81
C GLU A 150 3.19 -7.58 -2.88
N VAL A 151 2.27 -7.16 -2.00
CA VAL A 151 2.54 -6.25 -0.88
C VAL A 151 2.13 -6.92 0.42
N HIS A 152 3.08 -7.18 1.32
CA HIS A 152 2.80 -7.75 2.65
C HIS A 152 1.91 -9.01 2.61
N GLY A 153 2.21 -9.98 1.75
CA GLY A 153 1.41 -11.22 1.62
C GLY A 153 0.18 -11.09 0.72
N ARG A 154 -0.06 -9.93 0.09
CA ARG A 154 -1.25 -9.64 -0.72
C ARG A 154 -0.89 -9.44 -2.18
N ALA A 155 -1.42 -10.30 -3.04
CA ALA A 155 -1.26 -10.16 -4.48
C ALA A 155 -1.93 -8.87 -4.97
N VAL A 156 -1.19 -8.06 -5.73
CA VAL A 156 -1.77 -6.91 -6.44
C VAL A 156 -2.73 -7.44 -7.52
N PRO A 157 -3.91 -6.84 -7.71
CA PRO A 157 -4.80 -7.25 -8.80
C PRO A 157 -4.07 -7.21 -10.14
N GLN A 158 -4.25 -8.25 -10.96
CA GLN A 158 -3.49 -8.40 -12.21
C GLN A 158 -3.68 -7.21 -13.16
N GLU A 159 -4.90 -6.68 -13.27
CA GLU A 159 -5.21 -5.50 -14.09
C GLU A 159 -4.46 -4.25 -13.62
N ASP A 160 -4.37 -4.04 -12.30
CA ASP A 160 -3.62 -2.92 -11.73
C ASP A 160 -2.10 -3.10 -11.92
N LYS A 161 -1.60 -4.33 -11.76
CA LYS A 161 -0.19 -4.66 -12.02
C LYS A 161 0.17 -4.37 -13.48
N GLU A 162 -0.61 -4.88 -14.43
CA GLU A 162 -0.40 -4.65 -15.87
C GLU A 162 -0.46 -3.16 -16.19
N ALA A 163 -1.44 -2.43 -15.67
CA ALA A 163 -1.57 -0.98 -15.89
C ALA A 163 -0.36 -0.19 -15.35
N ILE A 164 0.19 -0.58 -14.19
CA ILE A 164 1.39 0.05 -13.63
C ILE A 164 2.62 -0.23 -14.51
N LEU A 165 2.77 -1.47 -14.99
CA LEU A 165 3.88 -1.84 -15.87
C LEU A 165 3.80 -1.09 -17.20
N ASP A 166 2.62 -1.08 -17.82
CA ASP A 166 2.37 -0.34 -19.07
C ASP A 166 2.66 1.15 -18.90
N LEU A 167 2.30 1.74 -17.75
CA LEU A 167 2.60 3.12 -17.43
C LEU A 167 4.12 3.38 -17.37
N LEU A 168 4.87 2.54 -16.67
CA LEU A 168 6.32 2.72 -16.50
C LEU A 168 7.08 2.46 -17.81
N VAL A 169 6.69 1.43 -18.55
CA VAL A 169 7.27 1.11 -19.88
C VAL A 169 6.93 2.20 -20.88
N GLY A 170 5.68 2.67 -20.92
CA GLY A 170 5.25 3.76 -21.80
C GLY A 170 6.03 5.04 -21.53
N GLU A 171 6.24 5.39 -20.26
CA GLU A 171 7.05 6.55 -19.88
C GLU A 171 8.53 6.38 -20.30
N LEU A 172 9.12 5.19 -20.16
CA LEU A 172 10.49 4.93 -20.64
C LEU A 172 10.58 5.06 -22.17
N ARG A 173 9.60 4.52 -22.91
CA ARG A 173 9.54 4.61 -24.38
C ARG A 173 9.40 6.07 -24.83
N GLU A 174 8.49 6.83 -24.22
CA GLU A 174 8.34 8.26 -24.49
C GLU A 174 9.65 9.02 -24.23
N ARG A 175 10.31 8.76 -23.09
CA ARG A 175 11.60 9.36 -22.77
C ARG A 175 12.72 8.93 -23.70
N ALA A 176 12.61 7.78 -24.38
CA ALA A 176 13.56 7.31 -25.39
C ALA A 176 13.21 7.75 -26.82
N ASP A 177 12.17 8.59 -27.01
CA ASP A 177 11.61 8.99 -28.31
C ASP A 177 11.11 7.80 -29.15
N LEU A 178 10.53 6.79 -28.49
CA LEU A 178 9.91 5.62 -29.11
C LEU A 178 8.38 5.73 -29.06
N ASP A 179 7.73 5.32 -30.15
CA ASP A 179 6.26 5.19 -30.25
C ASP A 179 5.75 3.85 -29.67
#